data_AF-A0A674JZ62-F1
#
_entry.id   AF-A0A674JZ62-F1
#
_cell.length_a   1.000
_cell.length_b   1.000
_cell.length_c   1.000
_cell.angle_alpha   90.00
_cell.angle_beta   90.00
_cell.angle_gamma   90.00
#
_symmetry.space_group_name_H-M   'P 1'
#
loop_
_entity.id
_entity.type
_entity.pdbx_description
1 polymer ?
#
loop_
_entity_poly.entity_id
_entity_poly.type
_entity_poly.pdbx_seq_one_letter_code
_entity_poly.pdbx_strand_id
1 'polypeptide(L)'
;MGLPAPAFPSHQGVPVPMSRPGGCGAGVGADGDARLPAAENMLSQVEFYQRTDRSQQESGQYTQGFNQDEMFYVDLERKETVWRLPDFGKFASFEAQLALGNAAVGKQNLEIMIKRSNRTQAENVPPEVTVFPRGPVELGEPNILICFVDKFSPPVLSVTWLKNGQEVTGGVYETDFYPRQDNSFRKFSYLPFVPSQGDFYDCRVEHGGLPETFTIHWGEAGAPGEPAGHRAGTAPGPTQEPLRQWETAWGCWGMAPIPASLASGPRDPGN
;
A
#
# COMPACT_ATOMS: atom_id res chain seq x y z
N MET A 1 15.08 43.66 39.61
CA MET A 1 13.93 42.74 39.68
C MET A 1 13.91 41.91 38.41
N GLY A 2 14.28 40.64 38.51
CA GLY A 2 14.16 39.66 37.43
C GLY A 2 13.67 38.37 38.05
N LEU A 3 12.53 37.87 37.56
CA LEU A 3 11.92 36.62 38.04
C LEU A 3 12.75 35.41 37.55
N PRO A 4 12.89 34.33 38.33
CA PRO A 4 13.55 33.11 37.87
C PRO A 4 12.60 32.28 37.00
N ALA A 5 13.14 31.61 35.98
CA ALA A 5 12.44 30.65 35.14
C ALA A 5 12.13 29.34 35.91
N PRO A 6 11.02 28.63 35.61
CA PRO A 6 10.71 27.37 36.26
C PRO A 6 11.59 26.23 35.74
N ALA A 7 12.09 25.40 36.64
CA ALA A 7 12.82 24.17 36.34
C ALA A 7 11.82 23.04 36.00
N PHE A 8 12.01 22.36 34.87
CA PHE A 8 11.30 21.12 34.55
C PHE A 8 12.07 19.91 35.09
N PRO A 9 11.39 18.92 35.70
CA PRO A 9 12.06 17.72 36.20
C PRO A 9 12.43 16.77 35.05
N SER A 10 13.67 16.31 35.08
CA SER A 10 14.22 15.30 34.17
C SER A 10 13.60 13.94 34.43
N HIS A 11 12.65 13.50 33.60
CA HIS A 11 12.22 12.10 33.60
C HIS A 11 13.28 11.26 32.87
N GLN A 12 14.08 10.52 33.64
CA GLN A 12 14.89 9.43 33.12
C GLN A 12 13.94 8.33 32.62
N GLY A 13 13.84 8.16 31.31
CA GLY A 13 13.13 7.04 30.70
C GLY A 13 13.88 5.74 30.99
N VAL A 14 13.22 4.81 31.67
CA VAL A 14 13.71 3.44 31.85
C VAL A 14 13.63 2.72 30.49
N PRO A 15 14.69 2.03 30.03
CA PRO A 15 14.63 1.29 28.78
C PRO A 15 13.80 0.01 28.93
N VAL A 16 12.74 -0.12 28.14
CA VAL A 16 11.95 -1.35 28.00
C VAL A 16 12.66 -2.28 27.01
N PRO A 17 12.86 -3.57 27.33
CA PRO A 17 13.55 -4.50 26.42
C PRO A 17 12.72 -4.77 25.16
N MET A 18 13.39 -4.79 24.00
CA MET A 18 12.81 -5.10 22.70
C MET A 18 12.43 -6.59 22.59
N SER A 19 11.15 -6.87 22.41
CA SER A 19 10.64 -8.14 21.90
C SER A 19 10.94 -8.28 20.40
N ARG A 20 11.19 -9.52 19.94
CA ARG A 20 11.43 -9.89 18.52
C ARG A 20 10.32 -9.35 17.59
N PRO A 21 10.60 -9.08 16.31
CA PRO A 21 9.58 -8.60 15.37
C PRO A 21 8.57 -9.71 15.09
N GLY A 22 7.41 -9.63 15.76
CA GLY A 22 6.20 -10.35 15.36
C GLY A 22 5.51 -9.59 14.22
N GLY A 23 5.02 -10.30 13.22
CA GLY A 23 4.30 -9.71 12.08
C GLY A 23 3.09 -8.88 12.51
N CYS A 24 2.58 -8.03 11.61
CA CYS A 24 1.34 -7.29 11.83
C CYS A 24 0.16 -8.29 11.81
N GLY A 25 -0.09 -8.93 12.96
CA GLY A 25 -1.16 -9.91 13.16
C GLY A 25 -0.79 -11.10 14.04
N ALA A 26 -0.65 -10.87 15.36
CA ALA A 26 -1.07 -11.78 16.43
C ALA A 26 -0.54 -11.23 17.76
N GLY A 27 -1.42 -10.68 18.59
CA GLY A 27 -1.12 -10.58 20.01
C GLY A 27 -0.97 -12.01 20.55
N VAL A 28 0.25 -12.41 20.90
CA VAL A 28 0.44 -13.61 21.72
C VAL A 28 0.08 -13.18 23.14
N GLY A 29 -1.21 -13.32 23.47
CA GLY A 29 -1.67 -13.23 24.85
C GLY A 29 -0.98 -14.33 25.65
N ALA A 30 -0.35 -13.94 26.76
CA ALA A 30 0.04 -14.87 27.81
C ALA A 30 -1.22 -15.35 28.53
N ASP A 31 -1.96 -16.26 27.90
CA ASP A 31 -2.78 -17.29 28.53
C ASP A 31 -3.38 -18.16 27.43
N GLY A 32 -3.24 -19.48 27.61
CA GLY A 32 -3.79 -20.46 26.68
C GLY A 32 -5.31 -20.33 26.59
N ASP A 33 -5.80 -20.35 25.35
CA ASP A 33 -7.20 -20.60 25.00
C ASP A 33 -8.20 -19.44 25.14
N ALA A 34 -7.84 -18.27 24.62
CA ALA A 34 -8.82 -17.29 24.16
C ALA A 34 -8.43 -16.78 22.77
N ARG A 35 -8.97 -17.42 21.73
CA ARG A 35 -8.95 -16.87 20.37
C ARG A 35 -9.79 -15.58 20.44
N LEU A 36 -9.13 -14.42 20.50
CA LEU A 36 -9.80 -13.13 20.42
C LEU A 36 -10.76 -13.18 19.21
N PRO A 37 -12.04 -12.81 19.37
CA PRO A 37 -12.94 -12.75 18.23
C PRO A 37 -12.32 -11.83 17.19
N ALA A 38 -12.34 -12.25 15.93
CA ALA A 38 -11.94 -11.38 14.83
C ALA A 38 -12.75 -10.08 14.98
N ALA A 39 -12.05 -8.95 15.06
CA ALA A 39 -12.72 -7.66 15.18
C ALA A 39 -13.68 -7.51 13.99
N GLU A 40 -14.96 -7.25 14.26
CA GLU A 40 -15.98 -7.14 13.21
C GLU A 40 -15.64 -6.04 12.21
N ASN A 41 -14.94 -4.99 12.67
CA ASN A 41 -14.40 -3.92 11.85
C ASN A 41 -12.95 -3.62 12.26
N MET A 42 -12.10 -3.35 11.27
CA MET A 42 -10.68 -3.07 11.45
C MET A 42 -10.31 -1.74 10.81
N LEU A 43 -9.95 -0.77 11.64
CA LEU A 43 -9.27 0.45 11.19
C LEU A 43 -7.76 0.15 11.11
N SER A 44 -7.13 0.44 9.97
CA SER A 44 -5.71 0.22 9.74
C SER A 44 -5.02 1.53 9.39
N GLN A 45 -3.95 1.87 10.10
CA GLN A 45 -3.02 2.92 9.72
C GLN A 45 -1.78 2.26 9.13
N VAL A 46 -1.33 2.75 7.98
CA VAL A 46 -0.19 2.18 7.26
C VAL A 46 0.78 3.28 6.93
N GLU A 47 2.04 3.06 7.30
CA GLU A 47 3.14 3.91 6.92
C GLU A 47 4.36 3.07 6.56
N PHE A 48 5.05 3.49 5.50
CA PHE A 48 6.38 2.98 5.21
C PHE A 48 7.27 4.12 4.72
N TYR A 49 8.57 3.95 4.94
CA TYR A 49 9.60 4.84 4.42
C TYR A 49 10.71 3.98 3.82
N GLN A 50 11.18 4.38 2.65
CA GLN A 50 12.19 3.63 1.92
C GLN A 50 13.18 4.57 1.24
N ARG A 51 14.34 4.01 0.92
CA ARG A 51 15.42 4.70 0.22
C ARG A 51 16.00 3.80 -0.86
N THR A 52 16.35 4.40 -1.99
CA THR A 52 17.13 3.73 -3.02
C THR A 52 18.63 4.03 -2.82
N ASP A 53 19.47 3.00 -2.91
CA ASP A 53 20.91 3.10 -2.65
C ASP A 53 21.64 4.03 -3.66
N ARG A 54 21.12 4.17 -4.88
CA ARG A 54 21.84 4.83 -5.99
C ARG A 54 21.69 6.34 -6.02
N SER A 55 20.57 6.88 -5.52
CA SER A 55 20.26 8.32 -5.57
C SER A 55 19.95 8.92 -4.20
N GLN A 56 19.90 8.10 -3.14
CA GLN A 56 19.25 8.47 -1.89
C GLN A 56 17.84 9.04 -2.12
N GLN A 57 17.17 8.62 -3.20
CA GLN A 57 15.80 8.99 -3.42
C GLN A 57 14.97 8.28 -2.36
N GLU A 58 14.38 9.10 -1.50
CA GLU A 58 13.53 8.66 -0.42
C GLU A 58 12.08 8.75 -0.88
N SER A 59 11.29 7.76 -0.51
CA SER A 59 9.85 7.83 -0.65
C SER A 59 9.20 7.32 0.61
N GLY A 60 8.04 7.90 0.92
CA GLY A 60 7.22 7.48 2.03
C GLY A 60 5.76 7.48 1.62
N GLN A 61 4.96 6.72 2.34
CA GLN A 61 3.52 6.70 2.16
C GLN A 61 2.86 6.70 3.52
N TYR A 62 1.71 7.37 3.61
CA TYR A 62 0.81 7.30 4.73
C TYR A 62 -0.61 7.06 4.21
N THR A 63 -1.24 5.97 4.65
CA THR A 63 -2.63 5.67 4.33
C THR A 63 -3.41 5.27 5.57
N GLN A 64 -4.68 5.64 5.58
CA GLN A 64 -5.66 5.17 6.55
C GLN A 64 -6.71 4.33 5.80
N GLY A 65 -6.97 3.13 6.30
CA GLY A 65 -7.96 2.21 5.75
C GLY A 65 -8.95 1.70 6.79
N PHE A 66 -10.06 1.17 6.30
CA PHE A 66 -11.13 0.53 7.07
C PHE A 66 -11.53 -0.76 6.36
N ASN A 67 -11.52 -1.89 7.08
CA ASN A 67 -11.80 -3.22 6.54
C ASN A 67 -11.01 -3.55 5.26
N GLN A 68 -9.74 -3.13 5.21
CA GLN A 68 -8.80 -3.26 4.09
C GLN A 68 -9.04 -2.35 2.88
N ASP A 69 -10.08 -1.50 2.91
CA ASP A 69 -10.32 -0.46 1.92
C ASP A 69 -9.65 0.85 2.35
N GLU A 70 -9.11 1.60 1.40
CA GLU A 70 -8.55 2.93 1.67
C GLU A 70 -9.65 3.93 1.98
N MET A 71 -9.49 4.68 3.07
CA MET A 71 -10.30 5.87 3.33
C MET A 71 -9.63 7.10 2.74
N PHE A 72 -8.34 7.29 3.02
CA PHE A 72 -7.54 8.39 2.50
C PHE A 72 -6.04 8.06 2.55
N TYR A 73 -5.28 8.80 1.75
CA TYR A 73 -3.84 8.92 1.87
C TYR A 73 -3.44 10.35 2.14
N VAL A 74 -2.20 10.57 2.59
CA VAL A 74 -1.63 11.93 2.69
C VAL A 74 -0.57 12.09 1.61
N ASP A 75 -0.79 13.06 0.73
CA ASP A 75 0.23 13.53 -0.19
C ASP A 75 1.29 14.28 0.64
N LEU A 76 2.43 13.64 0.87
CA LEU A 76 3.49 14.17 1.74
C LEU A 76 4.19 15.39 1.11
N GLU A 77 4.14 15.54 -0.21
CA GLU A 77 4.75 16.68 -0.91
C GLU A 77 3.82 17.90 -0.86
N ARG A 78 2.55 17.69 -1.22
CA ARG A 78 1.51 18.73 -1.20
C ARG A 78 1.01 19.05 0.21
N LYS A 79 1.26 18.16 1.16
CA LYS A 79 0.83 18.27 2.57
C LYS A 79 -0.69 18.31 2.70
N GLU A 80 -1.36 17.45 1.94
CA GLU A 80 -2.81 17.42 1.81
C GLU A 80 -3.35 16.02 2.05
N THR A 81 -4.49 15.93 2.73
CA THR A 81 -5.25 14.69 2.89
C THR A 81 -6.09 14.46 1.64
N VAL A 82 -5.88 13.34 0.95
CA VAL A 82 -6.60 12.97 -0.26
C VAL A 82 -7.53 11.79 0.04
N TRP A 83 -8.83 12.06 0.01
CA TRP A 83 -9.85 11.05 0.29
C TRP A 83 -10.09 10.13 -0.91
N ARG A 84 -10.14 8.82 -0.66
CA ARG A 84 -10.43 7.82 -1.69
C ARG A 84 -11.77 8.05 -2.35
N LEU A 85 -12.76 8.42 -1.54
CA LEU A 85 -14.08 8.90 -1.96
C LEU A 85 -14.25 10.35 -1.45
N PRO A 86 -14.47 11.33 -2.33
CA PRO A 86 -14.56 12.74 -1.93
C PRO A 86 -15.63 13.02 -0.86
N ASP A 87 -16.71 12.23 -0.84
CA ASP A 87 -17.78 12.38 0.14
C ASP A 87 -17.33 12.12 1.57
N PHE A 88 -16.29 11.30 1.81
CA PHE A 88 -15.74 11.10 3.15
C PHE A 88 -15.20 12.40 3.74
N GLY A 89 -14.58 13.25 2.92
CA GLY A 89 -14.09 14.56 3.33
C GLY A 89 -15.17 15.58 3.71
N LYS A 90 -16.45 15.28 3.46
CA LYS A 90 -17.58 16.10 3.92
C LYS A 90 -17.94 15.82 5.39
N PHE A 91 -17.61 14.63 5.88
CA PHE A 91 -18.01 14.16 7.22
C PHE A 91 -16.82 14.01 8.17
N ALA A 92 -15.60 13.88 7.62
CA ALA A 92 -14.38 13.69 8.39
C ALA A 92 -13.24 14.58 7.85
N SER A 93 -12.27 14.84 8.71
CA SER A 93 -11.05 15.59 8.39
C SER A 93 -9.83 14.92 9.02
N PHE A 94 -8.69 15.02 8.36
CA PHE A 94 -7.41 14.58 8.90
C PHE A 94 -6.35 15.66 8.67
N GLU A 95 -5.56 15.94 9.71
CA GLU A 95 -4.49 16.94 9.67
C GLU A 95 -3.22 16.32 9.09
N ALA A 96 -2.87 16.72 7.86
CA ALA A 96 -1.73 16.17 7.13
C ALA A 96 -0.39 16.32 7.87
N GLN A 97 -0.26 17.33 8.75
CA GLN A 97 0.94 17.49 9.58
C GLN A 97 1.25 16.28 10.48
N LEU A 98 0.22 15.52 10.89
CA LEU A 98 0.42 14.31 11.68
C LEU A 98 1.17 13.23 10.88
N ALA A 99 0.76 13.01 9.61
CA ALA A 99 1.43 12.07 8.72
C ALA A 99 2.86 12.51 8.38
N LEU A 100 3.12 13.81 8.25
CA LEU A 100 4.47 14.34 8.05
C LEU A 100 5.37 14.10 9.27
N GLY A 101 4.83 14.28 10.49
CA GLY A 101 5.52 13.94 11.73
C GLY A 101 5.89 12.45 11.78
N ASN A 102 4.94 11.58 11.42
CA ASN A 102 5.19 10.14 11.33
C ASN A 102 6.24 9.79 10.28
N ALA A 103 6.17 10.38 9.08
CA ALA A 103 7.16 10.16 8.03
C ALA A 103 8.57 10.57 8.48
N ALA A 104 8.71 11.67 9.23
CA ALA A 104 9.99 12.10 9.78
C ALA A 104 10.56 11.09 10.80
N VAL A 105 9.71 10.53 11.66
CA VAL A 105 10.09 9.44 12.58
C VAL A 105 10.45 8.16 11.80
N GLY A 106 9.66 7.81 10.78
CA GLY A 106 9.90 6.67 9.89
C GLY A 106 11.26 6.76 9.20
N LYS A 107 11.63 7.93 8.70
CA LYS A 107 12.95 8.21 8.14
C LYS A 107 14.08 7.97 9.16
N GLN A 108 13.95 8.51 10.38
CA GLN A 108 14.96 8.29 11.43
C GLN A 108 15.11 6.82 11.79
N ASN A 109 13.99 6.11 11.91
CA ASN A 109 13.96 4.68 12.18
C ASN A 109 14.63 3.88 11.05
N LEU A 110 14.39 4.25 9.79
CA LEU A 110 15.03 3.64 8.63
C LEU A 110 16.56 3.73 8.72
N GLU A 111 17.11 4.91 9.01
CA GLU A 111 18.56 5.09 9.14
C GLU A 111 19.17 4.24 10.26
N ILE A 112 18.46 4.08 11.37
CA ILE A 112 18.88 3.21 12.47
C ILE A 112 18.84 1.75 12.04
N MET A 113 17.76 1.33 11.38
CA MET A 113 17.57 -0.06 10.95
C MET A 113 18.60 -0.48 9.90
N ILE A 114 18.93 0.39 8.95
CA ILE A 114 19.98 0.14 7.94
C ILE A 114 21.34 -0.07 8.60
N LYS A 115 21.69 0.75 9.59
CA LYS A 115 22.95 0.56 10.34
C LYS A 115 22.94 -0.76 11.12
N ARG A 116 21.82 -1.08 11.80
CA ARG A 116 21.68 -2.30 12.60
C ARG A 116 21.67 -3.58 11.77
N SER A 117 21.11 -3.53 10.56
CA SER A 117 21.07 -4.66 9.63
C SER A 117 22.37 -4.84 8.85
N ASN A 118 23.42 -4.06 9.14
CA ASN A 118 24.63 -3.97 8.32
C ASN A 118 24.31 -3.71 6.84
N ARG A 119 23.31 -2.84 6.58
CA ARG A 119 22.86 -2.47 5.24
C ARG A 119 22.30 -3.65 4.44
N THR A 120 21.66 -4.59 5.11
CA THR A 120 20.91 -5.64 4.42
C THR A 120 19.77 -5.00 3.65
N GLN A 121 19.76 -5.20 2.33
CA GLN A 121 18.70 -4.76 1.45
C GLN A 121 17.51 -5.71 1.55
N ALA A 122 16.34 -5.21 1.20
CA ALA A 122 15.16 -6.02 1.21
C ALA A 122 15.00 -6.80 -0.11
N GLU A 123 14.34 -7.95 0.00
CA GLU A 123 14.24 -8.94 -1.06
C GLU A 123 13.19 -8.55 -2.09
N ASN A 124 13.58 -8.55 -3.37
CA ASN A 124 12.64 -8.37 -4.46
C ASN A 124 11.74 -9.60 -4.60
N VAL A 125 10.46 -9.44 -4.28
CA VAL A 125 9.40 -10.44 -4.51
C VAL A 125 8.58 -10.00 -5.72
N PRO A 126 8.57 -10.77 -6.83
CA PRO A 126 7.84 -10.39 -8.04
C PRO A 126 6.33 -10.36 -7.81
N PRO A 127 5.59 -9.47 -8.51
CA PRO A 127 4.14 -9.41 -8.45
C PRO A 127 3.46 -10.58 -9.16
N GLU A 128 2.28 -10.94 -8.65
CA GLU A 128 1.24 -11.61 -9.42
C GLU A 128 0.32 -10.55 -10.02
N VAL A 129 -0.03 -10.66 -11.30
CA VAL A 129 -0.88 -9.65 -11.99
C VAL A 129 -2.11 -10.32 -12.59
N THR A 130 -3.28 -9.72 -12.36
CA THR A 130 -4.55 -10.16 -12.93
C THR A 130 -5.28 -8.97 -13.54
N VAL A 131 -5.90 -9.16 -14.72
CA VAL A 131 -6.72 -8.13 -15.38
C VAL A 131 -8.15 -8.63 -15.51
N PHE A 132 -9.12 -7.82 -15.09
CA PHE A 132 -10.54 -8.15 -15.17
C PHE A 132 -11.40 -6.88 -15.28
N PRO A 133 -12.58 -6.95 -15.91
CA PRO A 133 -13.51 -5.83 -15.96
C PRO A 133 -14.25 -5.69 -14.63
N ARG A 134 -14.69 -4.47 -14.31
CA ARG A 134 -15.49 -4.17 -13.10
C ARG A 134 -16.84 -4.90 -13.09
N GLY A 135 -17.45 -5.09 -14.27
CA GLY A 135 -18.73 -5.77 -14.43
C GLY A 135 -18.82 -6.48 -15.79
N PRO A 136 -19.98 -7.10 -16.09
CA PRO A 136 -20.22 -7.72 -17.39
C PRO A 136 -19.89 -6.77 -18.56
N VAL A 137 -19.29 -7.32 -19.62
CA VAL A 137 -18.84 -6.54 -20.77
C VAL A 137 -19.95 -6.50 -21.82
N GLU A 138 -20.44 -5.30 -22.13
CA GLU A 138 -21.41 -5.05 -23.19
C GLU A 138 -20.81 -4.08 -24.21
N LEU A 139 -20.94 -4.39 -25.50
CA LEU A 139 -20.36 -3.55 -26.56
C LEU A 139 -21.03 -2.17 -26.57
N GLY A 140 -20.22 -1.11 -26.62
CA GLY A 140 -20.71 0.27 -26.61
C GLY A 140 -21.06 0.83 -25.24
N GLU A 141 -21.13 0.00 -24.18
CA GLU A 141 -21.46 0.45 -22.83
C GLU A 141 -20.20 0.72 -21.99
N PRO A 142 -20.08 1.88 -21.32
CA PRO A 142 -18.91 2.20 -20.51
C PRO A 142 -18.63 1.18 -19.39
N ASN A 143 -17.36 0.79 -19.25
CA ASN A 143 -16.90 -0.11 -18.20
C ASN A 143 -15.49 0.30 -17.72
N ILE A 144 -14.92 -0.42 -16.76
CA ILE A 144 -13.59 -0.15 -16.20
C ILE A 144 -12.81 -1.46 -16.20
N LEU A 145 -11.63 -1.48 -16.83
CA LEU A 145 -10.65 -2.54 -16.64
C LEU A 145 -9.84 -2.28 -15.38
N ILE A 146 -9.61 -3.35 -14.62
CA ILE A 146 -8.89 -3.34 -13.36
C ILE A 146 -7.66 -4.22 -13.55
N CYS A 147 -6.48 -3.65 -13.36
CA CYS A 147 -5.24 -4.39 -13.23
C CYS A 147 -4.90 -4.49 -11.74
N PHE A 148 -5.03 -5.69 -11.20
CA PHE A 148 -4.71 -6.02 -9.82
C PHE A 148 -3.30 -6.60 -9.75
N VAL A 149 -2.42 -5.90 -9.07
CA VAL A 149 -1.01 -6.27 -8.87
C VAL A 149 -0.83 -6.65 -7.41
N ASP A 150 -0.41 -7.88 -7.12
CA ASP A 150 -0.49 -8.48 -5.79
C ASP A 150 0.83 -9.16 -5.37
N LYS A 151 1.01 -9.35 -4.06
CA LYS A 151 2.10 -10.11 -3.41
C LYS A 151 3.53 -9.65 -3.72
N PHE A 152 3.73 -8.38 -4.07
CA PHE A 152 5.05 -7.89 -4.43
C PHE A 152 5.74 -7.15 -3.28
N SER A 153 7.06 -7.07 -3.35
CA SER A 153 7.88 -6.26 -2.46
C SER A 153 9.17 -5.91 -3.21
N PRO A 154 9.65 -4.65 -3.21
CA PRO A 154 9.20 -3.47 -2.47
C PRO A 154 7.91 -2.88 -3.00
N PRO A 155 7.33 -1.85 -2.32
CA PRO A 155 6.28 -1.02 -2.89
C PRO A 155 6.83 -0.06 -3.95
N VAL A 156 7.46 -0.60 -5.00
CA VAL A 156 7.96 0.15 -6.16
C VAL A 156 7.68 -0.64 -7.42
N LEU A 157 6.81 -0.10 -8.27
CA LEU A 157 6.54 -0.63 -9.60
C LEU A 157 5.99 0.47 -10.51
N SER A 158 6.00 0.22 -11.81
CA SER A 158 5.25 0.99 -12.80
C SER A 158 4.13 0.13 -13.39
N VAL A 159 2.96 0.75 -13.61
CA VAL A 159 1.86 0.13 -14.37
C VAL A 159 1.61 0.99 -15.59
N THR A 160 1.45 0.36 -16.76
CA THR A 160 1.12 1.04 -18.00
C THR A 160 -0.01 0.30 -18.70
N TRP A 161 -1.03 1.04 -19.15
CA TRP A 161 -2.08 0.49 -19.97
C TRP A 161 -1.76 0.67 -21.45
N LEU A 162 -1.99 -0.38 -22.24
CA LEU A 162 -2.00 -0.29 -23.68
C LEU A 162 -3.39 -0.66 -24.21
N LYS A 163 -3.83 0.04 -25.25
CA LYS A 163 -4.97 -0.31 -26.09
C LYS A 163 -4.45 -0.54 -27.51
N ASN A 164 -4.67 -1.73 -28.05
CA ASN A 164 -4.19 -2.11 -29.39
C ASN A 164 -2.68 -1.85 -29.59
N GLY A 165 -1.88 -2.11 -28.54
CA GLY A 165 -0.43 -1.88 -28.51
C GLY A 165 0.00 -0.41 -28.35
N GLN A 166 -0.93 0.54 -28.22
CA GLN A 166 -0.63 1.96 -27.97
C GLN A 166 -0.89 2.32 -26.51
N GLU A 167 0.03 3.05 -25.89
CA GLU A 167 -0.10 3.49 -24.51
C GLU A 167 -1.30 4.44 -24.31
N VAL A 168 -2.09 4.20 -23.26
CA VAL A 168 -3.24 5.02 -22.89
C VAL A 168 -3.07 5.54 -21.47
N THR A 169 -3.13 6.86 -21.32
CA THR A 169 -3.07 7.56 -20.03
C THR A 169 -4.37 8.28 -19.68
N GLY A 170 -5.25 8.50 -20.66
CA GLY A 170 -6.51 9.22 -20.49
C GLY A 170 -7.47 8.49 -19.55
N GLY A 171 -7.78 9.10 -18.41
CA GLY A 171 -8.71 8.55 -17.42
C GLY A 171 -8.14 7.43 -16.56
N VAL A 172 -6.87 7.06 -16.74
CA VAL A 172 -6.21 6.06 -15.89
C VAL A 172 -6.11 6.59 -14.46
N TYR A 173 -6.45 5.74 -13.50
CA TYR A 173 -6.33 6.03 -12.08
C TYR A 173 -5.61 4.87 -11.39
N GLU A 174 -4.75 5.18 -10.42
CA GLU A 174 -4.02 4.19 -9.64
C GLU A 174 -4.22 4.43 -8.15
N THR A 175 -4.22 3.35 -7.38
CA THR A 175 -4.18 3.45 -5.91
C THR A 175 -2.77 3.62 -5.41
N ASP A 176 -2.65 4.03 -4.15
CA ASP A 176 -1.43 3.83 -3.38
C ASP A 176 -1.15 2.33 -3.14
N PHE A 177 -0.02 2.04 -2.48
CA PHE A 177 0.36 0.69 -2.10
C PHE A 177 -0.40 0.23 -0.86
N TYR A 178 -1.14 -0.86 -0.97
CA TYR A 178 -1.84 -1.48 0.16
C TYR A 178 -0.97 -2.59 0.76
N PRO A 179 -0.68 -2.54 2.07
CA PRO A 179 0.07 -3.61 2.70
C PRO A 179 -0.81 -4.83 2.89
N ARG A 180 -0.14 -5.97 2.99
CA ARG A 180 -0.74 -7.26 3.31
C ARG A 180 -0.21 -7.75 4.65
N GLN A 181 -0.90 -8.74 5.22
CA GLN A 181 -0.51 -9.36 6.49
C GLN A 181 0.86 -10.06 6.43
N ASP A 182 1.28 -10.47 5.24
CA ASP A 182 2.58 -11.11 4.96
C ASP A 182 3.71 -10.10 4.69
N ASN A 183 3.48 -8.80 4.91
CA ASN A 183 4.40 -7.69 4.62
C ASN A 183 4.73 -7.53 3.12
N SER A 184 3.94 -8.11 2.23
CA SER A 184 3.94 -7.75 0.80
C SER A 184 2.92 -6.64 0.52
N PHE A 185 2.86 -6.19 -0.73
CA PHE A 185 1.97 -5.13 -1.17
C PHE A 185 1.03 -5.59 -2.26
N ARG A 186 -0.07 -4.86 -2.38
CA ARG A 186 -0.99 -4.92 -3.51
C ARG A 186 -1.30 -3.50 -4.00
N LYS A 187 -1.61 -3.35 -5.29
CA LYS A 187 -1.94 -2.08 -5.93
C LYS A 187 -2.95 -2.32 -7.04
N PHE A 188 -3.80 -1.34 -7.29
CA PHE A 188 -4.77 -1.38 -8.38
C PHE A 188 -4.51 -0.24 -9.36
N SER A 189 -4.61 -0.55 -10.65
CA SER A 189 -4.73 0.43 -11.73
C SER A 189 -6.05 0.24 -12.46
N TYR A 190 -6.70 1.34 -12.81
CA TYR A 190 -8.04 1.37 -13.39
C TYR A 190 -8.00 2.10 -14.73
N LEU A 191 -8.58 1.49 -15.77
CA LEU A 191 -8.73 2.08 -17.08
C LEU A 191 -10.22 2.13 -17.45
N PRO A 192 -10.87 3.30 -17.43
CA PRO A 192 -12.18 3.50 -18.03
C PRO A 192 -12.09 3.24 -19.55
N PHE A 193 -13.01 2.43 -20.07
CA PHE A 193 -13.05 2.09 -21.49
C PHE A 193 -14.48 1.85 -21.97
N VAL A 194 -14.67 1.92 -23.28
CA VAL A 194 -15.91 1.50 -23.95
C VAL A 194 -15.56 0.27 -24.79
N PRO A 195 -16.06 -0.93 -24.45
CA PRO A 195 -15.79 -2.15 -25.17
C PRO A 195 -16.22 -2.01 -26.64
N SER A 196 -15.29 -2.29 -27.55
CA SER A 196 -15.55 -2.33 -29.00
C SER A 196 -15.00 -3.64 -29.55
N GLN A 197 -15.65 -4.16 -30.58
CA GLN A 197 -15.23 -5.42 -31.19
C GLN A 197 -13.81 -5.29 -31.78
N GLY A 198 -12.95 -6.26 -31.48
CA GLY A 198 -11.57 -6.30 -31.96
C GLY A 198 -10.57 -5.44 -31.18
N ASP A 199 -11.02 -4.64 -30.21
CA ASP A 199 -10.10 -3.97 -29.29
C ASP A 199 -9.51 -4.97 -28.29
N PHE A 200 -8.22 -4.83 -28.03
CA PHE A 200 -7.53 -5.51 -26.94
C PHE A 200 -6.76 -4.52 -26.07
N TYR A 201 -6.49 -4.95 -24.85
CA TYR A 201 -5.88 -4.15 -23.81
C TYR A 201 -4.79 -4.96 -23.13
N ASP A 202 -3.73 -4.28 -22.73
CA ASP A 202 -2.63 -4.89 -21.99
C ASP A 202 -2.35 -4.09 -20.73
N CYS A 203 -2.23 -4.78 -19.59
CA CYS A 203 -1.63 -4.21 -18.38
C CYS A 203 -0.16 -4.63 -18.33
N ARG A 204 0.72 -3.65 -18.48
CA ARG A 204 2.17 -3.81 -18.44
C ARG A 204 2.70 -3.39 -17.07
N VAL A 205 3.45 -4.28 -16.41
CA VAL A 205 3.99 -4.07 -15.05
C VAL A 205 5.50 -4.25 -15.05
N GLU A 206 6.21 -3.27 -14.50
CA GLU A 206 7.65 -3.36 -14.26
C GLU A 206 7.92 -3.33 -12.76
N HIS A 207 8.72 -4.30 -12.28
CA HIS A 207 9.08 -4.44 -10.88
C HIS A 207 10.48 -5.06 -10.78
N GLY A 208 11.25 -4.71 -9.73
CA GLY A 208 12.64 -5.17 -9.58
C GLY A 208 12.81 -6.67 -9.38
N GLY A 209 11.74 -7.39 -9.04
CA GLY A 209 11.70 -8.85 -8.94
C GLY A 209 11.36 -9.57 -10.25
N LEU A 210 10.95 -8.83 -11.29
CA LEU A 210 10.69 -9.40 -12.60
C LEU A 210 11.96 -9.32 -13.47
N PRO A 211 12.32 -10.40 -14.20
CA PRO A 211 13.48 -10.39 -15.08
C PRO A 211 13.27 -9.48 -16.32
N GLU A 212 12.02 -9.34 -16.74
CA GLU A 212 11.59 -8.52 -17.86
C GLU A 212 10.21 -7.93 -17.55
N THR A 213 9.78 -6.97 -18.36
CA THR A 213 8.47 -6.34 -18.21
C THR A 213 7.34 -7.37 -18.38
N PHE A 214 6.50 -7.53 -17.36
CA PHE A 214 5.41 -8.49 -17.38
C PHE A 214 4.15 -7.87 -17.99
N THR A 215 3.47 -8.57 -18.89
CA THR A 215 2.29 -8.06 -19.58
C THR A 215 1.14 -9.06 -19.50
N ILE A 216 -0.01 -8.61 -19.01
CA ILE A 216 -1.26 -9.38 -19.03
C ILE A 216 -2.19 -8.79 -20.08
N HIS A 217 -2.61 -9.66 -21.00
CA HIS A 217 -3.51 -9.34 -22.10
C HIS A 217 -4.97 -9.54 -21.70
N TRP A 218 -5.85 -8.65 -22.19
CA TRP A 218 -7.30 -8.73 -22.03
C TRP A 218 -8.00 -8.29 -23.33
N GLY A 219 -8.85 -9.16 -23.89
CA GLY A 219 -9.49 -8.93 -25.19
C GLY A 219 -9.62 -10.22 -25.98
N GLU A 220 -10.12 -10.16 -27.22
CA GLU A 220 -10.24 -11.35 -28.08
C GLU A 220 -8.85 -11.90 -28.48
N ALA A 221 -8.63 -13.21 -28.48
CA ALA A 221 -9.42 -14.21 -29.20
C ALA A 221 -10.35 -15.09 -28.33
N GLY A 222 -11.65 -14.79 -28.33
CA GLY A 222 -12.73 -15.66 -27.84
C GLY A 222 -12.93 -15.66 -26.32
N ALA A 223 -14.09 -15.16 -25.85
CA ALA A 223 -14.53 -15.18 -24.44
C ALA A 223 -14.57 -16.60 -23.81
N PRO A 224 -14.84 -16.76 -22.48
CA PRO A 224 -14.52 -15.96 -21.30
C PRO A 224 -13.67 -16.76 -20.26
N GLY A 225 -12.83 -16.06 -19.48
CA GLY A 225 -12.54 -16.48 -18.10
C GLY A 225 -11.62 -17.69 -17.85
N GLU A 226 -10.63 -17.98 -18.70
CA GLU A 226 -9.53 -18.89 -18.33
C GLU A 226 -8.22 -18.11 -18.12
N PRO A 227 -7.48 -18.37 -17.02
CA PRO A 227 -6.16 -17.80 -16.83
C PRO A 227 -5.25 -18.35 -17.93
N ALA A 228 -4.73 -17.47 -18.78
CA ALA A 228 -3.75 -17.86 -19.78
C ALA A 228 -2.58 -18.57 -19.09
N GLY A 229 -2.47 -19.88 -19.36
CA GLY A 229 -1.42 -20.73 -18.83
C GLY A 229 -0.05 -20.17 -19.15
N HIS A 230 0.82 -20.27 -18.15
CA HIS A 230 2.24 -19.93 -18.19
C HIS A 230 2.89 -20.45 -19.48
N ARG A 231 3.26 -19.53 -20.37
CA ARG A 231 4.24 -19.80 -21.42
C ARG A 231 5.55 -19.17 -20.98
N ALA A 232 6.43 -20.00 -20.41
CA ALA A 232 7.82 -19.65 -20.23
C ALA A 232 8.43 -19.40 -21.62
N GLY A 233 8.70 -18.15 -21.94
CA GLY A 233 9.53 -17.77 -23.07
C GLY A 233 10.96 -18.23 -22.81
N THR A 234 11.52 -18.99 -23.73
CA THR A 234 12.89 -19.49 -23.68
C THR A 234 13.87 -18.33 -23.85
N ALA A 235 14.73 -18.11 -22.87
CA ALA A 235 15.74 -17.04 -22.86
C ALA A 235 16.92 -17.31 -23.82
N PRO A 236 17.53 -16.28 -24.45
CA PRO A 236 18.97 -16.23 -24.68
C PRO A 236 19.69 -15.75 -23.41
N GLY A 237 20.91 -16.25 -23.20
CA GLY A 237 21.71 -16.11 -21.97
C GLY A 237 22.06 -14.66 -21.54
N PRO A 238 22.66 -14.52 -20.34
CA PRO A 238 22.60 -13.30 -19.56
C PRO A 238 23.61 -12.25 -20.04
N THR A 239 23.11 -11.09 -20.46
CA THR A 239 23.86 -9.84 -20.38
C THR A 239 23.50 -9.21 -19.03
N GLN A 240 24.37 -9.37 -18.03
CA GLN A 240 24.15 -8.78 -16.70
C GLN A 240 24.29 -7.25 -16.76
N GLU A 241 23.16 -6.54 -16.68
CA GLU A 241 23.10 -5.21 -16.09
C GLU A 241 22.70 -5.31 -14.61
N PRO A 242 23.22 -4.47 -13.71
CA PRO A 242 23.11 -4.69 -12.28
C PRO A 242 21.69 -4.43 -11.75
N LEU A 243 21.21 -5.41 -11.00
CA LEU A 243 19.90 -5.54 -10.36
C LEU A 243 19.51 -4.32 -9.51
N ARG A 244 18.23 -3.93 -9.58
CA ARG A 244 17.63 -2.82 -8.83
C ARG A 244 17.35 -3.27 -7.39
N GLN A 245 17.91 -2.59 -6.39
CA GLN A 245 17.81 -2.95 -4.97
C GLN A 245 17.45 -1.73 -4.10
N TRP A 246 16.74 -1.97 -3.00
CA TRP A 246 16.06 -0.97 -2.17
C TRP A 246 16.18 -1.29 -0.68
N GLU A 247 16.09 -0.27 0.16
CA GLU A 247 16.08 -0.36 1.63
C GLU A 247 14.73 0.16 2.15
N THR A 248 13.96 -0.62 2.93
CA THR A 248 12.68 -0.18 3.54
C THR A 248 12.64 -0.44 5.03
N ALA A 249 12.01 0.48 5.76
CA ALA A 249 11.66 0.32 7.16
C ALA A 249 10.14 0.34 7.30
N TRP A 250 9.69 -0.51 8.21
CA TRP A 250 8.29 -0.77 8.47
C TRP A 250 7.90 -0.22 9.83
N GLY A 251 6.82 0.56 9.88
CA GLY A 251 6.18 1.00 11.12
C GLY A 251 4.68 0.72 11.07
N CYS A 252 4.21 -0.36 11.69
CA CYS A 252 2.78 -0.51 12.01
C CYS A 252 2.55 0.18 13.36
N TRP A 253 2.17 1.47 13.39
CA TRP A 253 1.63 2.08 14.62
C TRP A 253 0.09 1.94 14.60
N GLY A 254 -0.45 1.23 15.61
CA GLY A 254 -1.88 1.21 15.90
C GLY A 254 -2.70 0.14 15.20
N MET A 255 -2.78 -1.05 15.81
CA MET A 255 -3.97 -1.91 15.71
C MET A 255 -4.68 -1.83 17.06
N ALA A 256 -5.60 -0.88 17.22
CA ALA A 256 -6.48 -0.83 18.38
C ALA A 256 -7.92 -1.12 17.92
N PRO A 257 -8.59 -2.17 18.41
CA PRO A 257 -10.03 -2.33 18.19
C PRO A 257 -10.76 -1.15 18.84
N ILE A 258 -11.78 -0.61 18.16
CA ILE A 258 -12.64 0.41 18.74
C ILE A 258 -13.37 -0.23 19.93
N PRO A 259 -13.23 0.28 21.17
CA PRO A 259 -14.07 -0.17 22.27
C PRO A 259 -15.52 0.23 21.98
N ALA A 260 -16.45 -0.71 22.18
CA ALA A 260 -17.89 -0.53 21.99
C ALA A 260 -18.51 0.65 22.78
N SER A 261 -17.75 1.33 23.64
CA SER A 261 -18.16 2.52 24.38
C SER A 261 -18.28 3.80 23.53
N LEU A 262 -17.82 3.80 22.27
CA LEU A 262 -17.96 4.94 21.36
C LEU A 262 -19.18 4.84 20.42
N ALA A 263 -19.95 3.75 20.50
CA ALA A 263 -21.14 3.54 19.66
C ALA A 263 -22.46 4.07 20.27
N SER A 264 -22.44 4.63 21.48
CA SER A 264 -23.64 5.24 22.08
C SER A 264 -23.64 6.75 21.88
N GLY A 265 -24.43 7.22 20.92
CA GLY A 265 -24.84 8.63 20.82
C GLY A 265 -25.57 9.10 22.09
N PRO A 266 -25.72 10.43 22.28
CA PRO A 266 -26.35 10.98 23.48
C PRO A 266 -27.75 10.42 23.67
N ARG A 267 -28.02 9.82 24.83
CA ARG A 267 -29.38 9.51 25.28
C ARG A 267 -30.03 10.82 25.69
N ASP A 268 -31.16 11.15 25.07
CA ASP A 268 -32.07 12.18 25.56
C ASP A 268 -32.51 11.85 27.00
N PRO A 269 -32.34 12.75 27.98
CA PRO A 269 -32.97 12.60 29.28
C PRO A 269 -34.38 13.19 29.21
N GLY A 270 -35.39 12.36 28.96
CA GLY A 270 -36.77 12.81 29.06
C GLY A 270 -37.84 11.84 28.54
N ASN A 271 -38.05 10.72 29.24
CA ASN A 271 -39.37 10.19 29.61
C ASN A 271 -39.23 9.12 30.70
#